data_AF-A0A838FD27-F1
#
_entry.id   AF-A0A838FD27-F1
#
_cell.length_a   1.000
_cell.length_b   1.000
_cell.length_c   1.000
_cell.angle_alpha   90.00
_cell.angle_beta   90.00
_cell.angle_gamma   90.00
#
_symmetry.space_group_name_H-M   'P 1'
#
loop_
_entity.id
_entity.type
_entity.pdbx_description
1 polymer ?
#
loop_
_entity_poly.entity_id
_entity_poly.type
_entity_poly.pdbx_seq_one_letter_code
_entity_poly.pdbx_strand_id
1 'polypeptide(L)'
;MRHGTARGRLSLACGTETLDPNRVERVIKEGIEKQSGPGTIEVECPDDIEKRPGMRFTCTARTKGAEAPVEVVQGNDEGNIRWEIRPKSS
;
A
#
# COMPACT_ATOMS: atom_id res chain seq x y z
N MET A 1 40.01 -28.38 9.74
CA MET A 1 38.84 -29.18 9.32
C MET A 1 38.41 -28.71 7.94
N ARG A 2 37.85 -29.63 7.15
CA ARG A 2 37.86 -29.63 5.68
C ARG A 2 36.80 -28.69 5.09
N HIS A 3 37.16 -28.15 3.93
CA HIS A 3 36.42 -27.41 2.92
C HIS A 3 34.91 -27.62 2.82
N GLY A 4 34.20 -26.53 2.51
CA GLY A 4 32.85 -26.51 1.93
C GLY A 4 32.70 -25.35 0.94
N THR A 5 33.04 -25.59 -0.33
CA THR A 5 32.74 -24.71 -1.46
C THR A 5 31.24 -24.73 -1.76
N ALA A 6 30.56 -23.60 -1.58
CA ALA A 6 29.23 -23.38 -2.16
C ALA A 6 29.30 -22.23 -3.18
N ARG A 7 29.46 -22.60 -4.45
CA ARG A 7 29.18 -21.75 -5.61
C ARG A 7 27.66 -21.59 -5.70
N GLY A 8 27.11 -20.61 -4.98
CA GLY A 8 25.71 -20.21 -5.06
C GLY A 8 25.57 -19.01 -6.00
N ARG A 9 24.69 -19.14 -6.99
CA ARG A 9 24.40 -18.18 -8.05
C ARG A 9 24.14 -16.77 -7.49
N LEU A 10 24.85 -15.77 -8.01
CA LEU A 10 24.50 -14.35 -7.84
C LEU A 10 23.20 -14.11 -8.62
N SER A 11 22.06 -14.34 -7.97
CA SER A 11 20.76 -13.94 -8.50
C SER A 11 20.78 -12.41 -8.62
N LEU A 12 20.77 -11.93 -9.87
CA LEU A 12 20.44 -10.56 -10.22
C LEU A 12 19.00 -10.32 -9.76
N ALA A 13 18.83 -9.90 -8.50
CA ALA A 13 17.62 -9.21 -8.09
C ALA A 13 17.61 -7.88 -8.83
N CYS A 14 17.11 -7.90 -10.08
CA CYS A 14 16.53 -6.73 -10.70
C CYS A 14 15.30 -6.41 -9.84
N GLY A 15 15.52 -5.69 -8.74
CA GLY A 15 14.48 -5.24 -7.85
C GLY A 15 13.66 -4.21 -8.61
N THR A 16 12.56 -4.63 -9.23
CA THR A 16 11.46 -3.72 -9.52
C THR A 16 11.01 -3.14 -8.19
N GLU A 17 11.38 -1.88 -7.94
CA GLU A 17 10.95 -1.15 -6.76
C GLU A 17 9.45 -0.89 -6.85
N THR A 18 8.65 -1.84 -6.36
CA THR A 18 7.20 -1.71 -6.23
C THR A 18 6.87 -1.29 -4.80
N LEU A 19 5.83 -0.48 -4.63
CA LEU A 19 5.32 -0.12 -3.32
C LEU A 19 4.61 -1.34 -2.73
N ASP A 20 4.78 -1.60 -1.43
CA ASP A 20 4.09 -2.71 -0.76
C ASP A 20 2.60 -2.34 -0.53
N PRO A 21 1.65 -2.97 -1.24
CA PRO A 21 0.23 -2.62 -1.15
C PRO A 21 -0.34 -2.93 0.24
N ASN A 22 0.08 -4.06 0.85
CA ASN A 22 -0.35 -4.46 2.19
C ASN A 22 -0.03 -3.40 3.25
N ARG A 23 1.13 -2.74 3.15
CA ARG A 23 1.50 -1.62 4.02
C ARG A 23 0.57 -0.44 3.82
N VAL A 24 0.27 -0.08 2.57
CA VAL A 24 -0.62 1.04 2.25
C VAL A 24 -2.04 0.79 2.78
N GLU A 25 -2.60 -0.39 2.50
CA GLU A 25 -3.93 -0.78 2.95
C GLU A 25 -4.07 -0.69 4.47
N ARG A 26 -3.07 -1.20 5.19
CA ARG A 26 -3.04 -1.12 6.66
C ARG A 26 -2.98 0.32 7.16
N VAL A 27 -2.12 1.17 6.59
CA VAL A 27 -2.02 2.58 7.00
C VAL A 27 -3.35 3.32 6.77
N ILE A 28 -4.00 3.09 5.62
CA ILE A 28 -5.31 3.68 5.31
C ILE A 28 -6.34 3.15 6.31
N LYS A 29 -6.43 1.84 6.52
CA LYS A 29 -7.38 1.22 7.45
C LYS A 29 -7.24 1.80 8.86
N GLU A 30 -6.04 1.80 9.42
CA GLU A 30 -5.76 2.35 10.76
C GLU A 30 -6.13 3.83 10.83
N GLY A 31 -5.88 4.58 9.75
CA GLY A 31 -6.24 5.97 9.66
C GLY A 31 -7.74 6.24 9.58
N ILE A 32 -8.50 5.38 8.90
CA ILE A 32 -9.96 5.43 8.86
C ILE A 32 -10.52 5.06 10.23
N GLU A 33 -10.01 4.00 10.87
CA GLU A 33 -10.41 3.59 12.22
C GLU A 33 -10.15 4.71 13.25
N LYS A 34 -9.06 5.47 13.11
CA LYS A 34 -8.77 6.63 13.96
C LYS A 34 -9.75 7.80 13.76
N GLN A 35 -10.25 8.00 12.55
CA GLN A 35 -11.16 9.11 12.22
C GLN A 35 -12.62 8.79 12.51
N SER A 36 -13.05 7.57 12.15
CA SER A 36 -14.44 7.13 12.21
C SER A 36 -14.74 6.22 13.41
N GLY A 37 -13.71 5.78 14.14
CA GLY A 37 -13.82 4.82 15.22
C GLY A 37 -13.56 3.37 14.77
N PRO A 38 -13.40 2.44 15.73
CA PRO A 38 -13.13 1.04 15.42
C PRO A 38 -14.32 0.41 14.67
N GLY A 39 -14.04 -0.24 13.55
CA GLY A 39 -15.08 -0.83 12.69
C GLY A 39 -14.52 -1.86 11.74
N THR A 40 -15.42 -2.60 11.08
CA THR A 40 -15.04 -3.52 10.00
C THR A 40 -14.81 -2.70 8.73
N ILE A 41 -13.56 -2.30 8.51
CA ILE A 41 -13.09 -1.61 7.31
C ILE A 41 -12.16 -2.56 6.56
N GLU A 42 -12.46 -2.76 5.29
CA GLU A 42 -11.62 -3.46 4.33
C GLU A 42 -11.08 -2.43 3.34
N VAL A 43 -9.79 -2.48 3.05
CA VAL A 43 -9.16 -1.58 2.07
C VAL A 43 -8.45 -2.48 1.08
N GLU A 44 -8.79 -2.31 -0.20
CA GLU A 44 -8.15 -3.00 -1.32
C GLU A 44 -7.39 -1.98 -2.15
N CYS A 45 -6.08 -2.15 -2.26
CA CYS A 45 -5.23 -1.37 -3.14
C CYS A 45 -4.78 -2.22 -4.34
N PRO A 46 -4.41 -1.60 -5.47
CA PRO A 46 -3.81 -2.33 -6.59
C PRO A 46 -2.51 -3.03 -6.16
N ASP A 47 -2.26 -4.24 -6.64
CA ASP A 47 -1.02 -4.97 -6.33
C ASP A 47 0.21 -4.43 -7.10
N ASP A 48 -0.01 -3.81 -8.25
CA ASP A 48 1.05 -3.31 -9.15
C ASP A 48 1.19 -1.79 -9.01
N ILE A 49 1.68 -1.34 -7.85
CA ILE A 49 1.92 0.09 -7.59
C ILE A 49 3.39 0.39 -7.85
N GLU A 50 3.67 1.12 -8.94
CA GLU A 50 4.99 1.69 -9.21
C GLU A 50 5.40 2.60 -8.04
N LYS A 51 6.54 2.33 -7.40
CA LYS A 51 7.07 3.16 -6.32
C LYS A 51 7.69 4.42 -6.91
N ARG A 52 6.92 5.51 -6.93
CA ARG A 52 7.33 6.77 -7.55
C ARG A 52 6.82 7.97 -6.76
N PRO A 53 7.70 8.88 -6.31
CA PRO A 53 7.28 10.09 -5.63
C PRO A 53 6.27 10.90 -6.43
N GLY A 54 5.18 11.31 -5.78
CA GLY A 54 4.07 12.05 -6.38
C GLY A 54 3.12 11.21 -7.22
N MET A 55 3.34 9.90 -7.36
CA MET A 55 2.43 8.99 -8.05
C MET A 55 1.11 8.90 -7.29
N ARG A 56 0.02 8.86 -8.06
CA ARG A 56 -1.35 8.80 -7.56
C ARG A 56 -1.97 7.48 -7.97
N PHE A 57 -2.57 6.81 -7.01
CA PHE A 57 -3.34 5.60 -7.24
C PHE A 57 -4.61 5.63 -6.39
N THR A 58 -5.55 4.76 -6.69
CA THR A 58 -6.83 4.68 -5.98
C THR A 58 -6.96 3.34 -5.30
N CYS A 59 -7.21 3.34 -4.00
CA CYS A 59 -7.66 2.18 -3.26
C CYS A 59 -9.18 2.23 -3.07
N THR A 60 -9.80 1.09 -2.77
CA THR A 60 -11.22 1.01 -2.45
C THR A 60 -11.37 0.68 -0.98
N ALA A 61 -12.03 1.56 -0.21
CA ALA A 61 -12.40 1.27 1.16
C ALA A 61 -13.85 0.76 1.21
N ARG A 62 -14.05 -0.45 1.72
CA ARG A 62 -15.36 -1.06 1.97
C ARG A 62 -15.65 -1.09 3.47
N THR A 63 -16.89 -0.76 3.81
CA THR A 63 -17.43 -0.79 5.18
C THR A 63 -18.76 -1.55 5.18
N LYS A 64 -19.44 -1.67 6.33
CA LYS A 64 -20.68 -2.45 6.55
C LYS A 64 -21.93 -1.99 5.76
N GLY A 65 -21.77 -1.36 4.60
CA GLY A 65 -22.88 -0.93 3.75
C GLY A 65 -22.50 0.15 2.73
N ALA A 66 -21.23 0.57 2.70
CA ALA A 66 -20.76 1.58 1.77
C ALA A 66 -19.34 1.27 1.31
N GLU A 67 -19.08 1.59 0.05
CA GLU A 67 -17.77 1.57 -0.56
C GLU A 67 -17.42 2.98 -1.03
N ALA A 68 -16.19 3.40 -0.73
CA ALA A 68 -15.69 4.72 -1.06
C ALA A 68 -14.29 4.61 -1.70
N PRO A 69 -14.06 5.26 -2.85
CA PRO A 69 -12.72 5.36 -3.40
C PRO A 69 -11.83 6.22 -2.48
N VAL A 70 -10.60 5.77 -2.30
CA VAL A 70 -9.55 6.45 -1.53
C VAL A 70 -8.44 6.82 -2.49
N GLU A 71 -8.25 8.12 -2.74
CA GLU A 71 -7.12 8.59 -3.53
C GLU A 71 -5.87 8.60 -2.65
N VAL A 72 -4.79 8.00 -3.13
CA VAL A 72 -3.51 7.89 -2.43
C VAL A 72 -2.42 8.54 -3.27
N VAL A 73 -1.62 9.38 -2.63
CA VAL A 73 -0.47 10.09 -3.21
C VAL A 73 0.79 9.64 -2.48
N GLN A 74 1.73 9.08 -3.24
CA GLN A 74 3.04 8.70 -2.71
C GLN A 74 3.85 9.97 -2.41
N GLY A 75 4.39 10.06 -1.20
CA GLY A 75 5.38 11.07 -0.84
C GLY A 75 6.75 10.75 -1.39
N ASN A 76 7.72 11.56 -0.97
CA ASN A 76 9.13 11.50 -1.36
C ASN A 76 9.96 10.47 -0.57
N ASP A 77 9.44 9.97 0.55
CA ASP A 77 10.09 9.00 1.43
C ASP A 77 9.22 7.74 1.60
N GLU A 78 9.87 6.59 1.74
CA GLU A 78 9.27 5.25 1.69
C GLU A 78 8.35 4.98 2.89
N GLY A 79 7.12 5.45 2.80
CA GLY A 79 6.10 5.32 3.84
C GLY A 79 5.34 6.60 4.16
N ASN A 80 5.76 7.74 3.61
CA ASN A 80 4.96 8.96 3.68
C ASN A 80 3.94 8.95 2.54
N ILE A 81 2.73 8.44 2.80
CA ILE A 81 1.62 8.54 1.84
C ILE A 81 0.60 9.55 2.34
N ARG A 82 0.01 10.31 1.44
CA ARG A 82 -1.16 11.17 1.71
C ARG A 82 -2.37 10.50 1.09
N TRP A 83 -3.47 10.42 1.80
CA TRP A 83 -4.67 9.79 1.27
C TRP A 83 -5.92 10.56 1.71
N GLU A 84 -6.95 10.49 0.86
CA GLU A 84 -8.23 11.15 1.07
C GLU A 84 -9.37 10.25 0.62
N ILE A 85 -10.41 10.13 1.44
CA ILE A 85 -11.64 9.42 1.07
C ILE A 85 -12.44 10.34 0.16
N ARG A 86 -12.79 9.88 -1.03
CA ARG A 86 -13.62 10.61 -1.98
C ARG A 86 -15.04 10.05 -1.91
N PRO A 87 -15.93 10.61 -1.07
CA PRO A 87 -17.31 10.18 -1.08
C PRO A 87 -17.89 10.46 -2.47
N LYS A 88 -18.55 9.47 -3.07
CA LYS A 88 -19.45 9.76 -4.20
C LYS A 88 -20.54 10.64 -3.63
N SER A 89 -20.47 11.94 -3.89
CA SER A 89 -21.55 12.88 -3.63
C SER A 89 -22.79 12.35 -4.35
N SER A 90 -23.78 11.88 -3.58
CA SER A 90 -25.14 11.65 -4.06
C SER A 90 -25.79 12.96 -4.48
#